data_AF-A0A2G9YAK1-F1
#
_entry.id   AF-A0A2G9YAK1-F1
#
_cell.length_a   1.000
_cell.length_b   1.000
_cell.length_c   1.000
_cell.angle_alpha   90.00
_cell.angle_beta   90.00
_cell.angle_gamma   90.00
#
_symmetry.space_group_name_H-M   'P 1'
#
loop_
_entity.id
_entity.type
_entity.pdbx_description
1 polymer ?
#
loop_
_entity_poly.entity_id
_entity_poly.type
_entity_poly.pdbx_seq_one_letter_code
_entity_poly.pdbx_strand_id
1 'polypeptide(L)'
;MRMAITVSLPEDLGKELLQFVQKRRLNKSTVVKMALQNYLFRDQFLEIRERFTSKARAKGIYTDEDVAKRLKVDEVKIIRPAEFWNEIRQVR
;
A
#
# COMPACT_ATOMS: atom_id res chain seq x y z
N MET A 1 14.52 -8.31 12.90
CA MET A 1 15.19 -7.15 13.53
C MET A 1 14.14 -6.19 14.08
N ARG A 2 14.32 -5.64 15.28
CA ARG A 2 13.45 -4.57 15.84
C ARG A 2 14.28 -3.29 15.92
N MET A 3 13.69 -2.18 15.49
CA MET A 3 14.29 -0.85 15.56
C MET A 3 13.33 0.06 16.32
N ALA A 4 13.84 0.83 17.28
CA ALA A 4 13.08 1.86 17.96
C ALA A 4 13.32 3.19 17.25
N ILE A 5 12.25 3.96 17.04
CA ILE A 5 12.30 5.30 16.49
C ILE A 5 11.61 6.25 17.47
N THR A 6 12.24 7.41 17.70
CA THR A 6 11.63 8.52 18.43
C THR A 6 11.34 9.61 17.42
N VAL A 7 10.09 10.08 17.39
CA VAL A 7 9.64 11.10 16.45
C VAL A 7 8.93 12.22 17.21
N SER A 8 9.28 13.46 16.89
CA SER A 8 8.57 14.64 17.38
C SER A 8 7.42 14.94 16.43
N LEU A 9 6.23 15.14 16.98
CA LEU A 9 5.04 15.49 16.20
C LEU A 9 4.65 16.95 16.50
N PRO A 10 4.12 17.68 15.50
CA PRO A 10 3.37 18.90 15.75
C PRO A 10 2.29 18.70 16.83
N GLU A 11 2.04 19.73 17.64
CA GLU A 11 1.16 19.62 18.82
C GLU A 11 -0.28 19.23 18.44
N ASP A 12 -0.80 19.83 17.37
CA ASP A 12 -2.10 19.54 16.77
C ASP A 12 -2.21 18.08 16.32
N LEU A 13 -1.20 17.59 15.59
CA LEU A 13 -1.16 16.20 15.15
C LEU A 13 -1.03 15.22 16.33
N GLY A 14 -0.26 15.59 17.35
CA GLY A 14 -0.16 14.83 18.60
C GLY A 14 -1.51 14.70 19.31
N LYS A 15 -2.29 15.79 19.39
CA LYS A 15 -3.64 15.80 19.96
C LYS A 15 -4.60 14.93 19.15
N GLU A 16 -4.57 15.03 17.83
CA GLU A 16 -5.41 14.22 16.95
C GLU A 16 -5.11 12.72 17.11
N LEU A 17 -3.82 12.34 17.14
CA LEU A 17 -3.40 10.97 17.37
C LEU A 17 -3.90 10.46 18.73
N LEU A 18 -3.79 11.27 19.79
CA LEU A 18 -4.26 10.91 21.13
C LEU A 18 -5.78 10.66 21.16
N GLN A 19 -6.57 11.54 20.54
CA GLN A 19 -8.02 11.38 20.45
C GLN A 19 -8.39 10.12 19.66
N PHE A 20 -7.70 9.87 18.54
CA PHE A 20 -7.93 8.69 17.71
C PHE A 20 -7.67 7.39 18.47
N VAL A 21 -6.54 7.29 19.17
CA VAL A 21 -6.17 6.07 19.91
C VAL A 21 -7.08 5.84 21.11
N GLN A 22 -7.50 6.90 21.81
CA GLN A 22 -8.43 6.80 22.95
C GLN A 22 -9.80 6.30 22.49
N LYS A 23 -10.37 6.90 21.44
CA LYS A 23 -11.68 6.53 20.90
C LYS A 23 -11.73 5.06 20.44
N ARG A 24 -10.62 4.56 19.91
CA ARG A 24 -10.54 3.20 19.31
C ARG A 24 -9.85 2.16 20.20
N ARG A 25 -9.44 2.53 21.43
CA ARG A 25 -8.67 1.67 22.35
C ARG A 25 -7.43 1.05 21.68
N LEU A 26 -6.70 1.86 20.92
CA LEU A 26 -5.48 1.43 20.22
C LEU A 26 -4.22 1.96 20.91
N ASN A 27 -3.08 1.36 20.60
CA ASN A 27 -1.77 1.88 21.01
C ASN A 27 -1.22 2.86 19.97
N LYS A 28 -0.59 3.95 20.44
CA LYS A 28 0.09 4.94 19.59
C LYS A 28 1.07 4.29 18.61
N SER A 29 1.89 3.37 19.10
CA SER A 29 2.86 2.64 18.29
C SER A 29 2.23 1.76 17.21
N THR A 30 1.02 1.23 17.44
CA THR A 30 0.28 0.48 16.42
C THR A 30 -0.15 1.41 15.29
N VAL A 31 -0.73 2.56 15.62
CA VAL A 31 -1.18 3.53 14.61
C VAL A 31 0.00 4.06 13.80
N VAL A 32 1.10 4.42 14.44
CA VAL A 32 2.31 4.89 13.75
C VAL A 32 2.88 3.82 12.82
N LYS A 33 2.92 2.55 13.25
CA LYS A 33 3.38 1.44 12.39
C LYS A 33 2.47 1.27 11.17
N MET A 34 1.15 1.29 11.36
CA MET A 34 0.19 1.16 10.26
C MET A 34 0.32 2.32 9.27
N ALA A 35 0.45 3.55 9.79
CA ALA A 35 0.66 4.74 8.96
C ALA A 35 1.94 4.62 8.13
N LEU A 36 3.06 4.19 8.75
CA LEU A 36 4.33 4.00 8.06
C LEU A 36 4.24 2.89 6.99
N GLN A 37 3.60 1.76 7.31
CA GLN A 37 3.37 0.68 6.35
C GLN A 37 2.55 1.15 5.14
N ASN A 38 1.46 1.88 5.38
CA ASN A 38 0.62 2.41 4.33
C ASN A 38 1.35 3.45 3.47
N TYR A 39 2.18 4.30 4.08
CA TYR A 39 2.98 5.28 3.38
C TYR A 39 3.97 4.60 2.42
N LEU A 40 4.76 3.65 2.94
CA LEU A 40 5.75 2.92 2.14
C LEU A 40 5.09 2.07 1.04
N PHE A 41 3.96 1.43 1.34
CA PHE A 41 3.22 0.66 0.35
C PHE A 41 2.70 1.55 -0.78
N ARG A 42 2.15 2.72 -0.46
CA ARG A 42 1.66 3.68 -1.46
C ARG A 42 2.79 4.14 -2.37
N ASP A 43 3.95 4.45 -1.82
CA ASP A 43 5.13 4.88 -2.57
C ASP A 43 5.57 3.79 -3.57
N GLN A 44 5.74 2.55 -3.08
CA GLN A 44 6.06 1.39 -3.93
C GLN A 44 5.01 1.14 -5.01
N PHE A 45 3.72 1.24 -4.66
CA PHE A 45 2.63 1.07 -5.61
C PHE A 45 2.68 2.12 -6.72
N LEU A 46 2.96 3.38 -6.40
CA LEU A 46 3.07 4.45 -7.39
C LEU A 46 4.26 4.24 -8.34
N GLU A 47 5.41 3.82 -7.82
CA GLU A 47 6.59 3.48 -8.64
C GLU A 47 6.28 2.34 -9.62
N ILE A 48 5.65 1.27 -9.12
CA ILE A 48 5.20 0.15 -9.95
C ILE A 48 4.23 0.66 -11.01
N ARG A 49 3.19 1.40 -10.59
CA ARG A 49 2.16 1.92 -11.49
C ARG A 49 2.77 2.77 -12.60
N GLU A 50 3.72 3.65 -12.32
CA GLU A 50 4.36 4.49 -13.33
C GLU A 50 5.07 3.65 -14.41
N ARG A 51 5.85 2.66 -13.97
CA ARG A 51 6.54 1.72 -14.87
C ARG A 51 5.57 0.93 -15.74
N PHE A 52 4.50 0.41 -15.16
CA PHE A 52 3.52 -0.39 -15.90
C PHE A 52 2.61 0.47 -16.78
N THR A 53 2.21 1.65 -16.34
CA THR A 53 1.37 2.58 -17.10
C THR A 53 2.08 3.03 -18.38
N SER A 54 3.38 3.34 -18.29
CA SER A 54 4.18 3.70 -19.46
C SER A 54 4.23 2.56 -20.50
N LYS A 55 4.42 1.32 -20.04
CA LYS A 55 4.40 0.12 -20.90
C LYS A 55 3.01 -0.17 -21.48
N ALA A 56 1.95 0.04 -20.69
CA ALA A 56 0.57 -0.17 -21.11
C ALA A 56 0.16 0.82 -22.21
N ARG A 57 0.50 2.11 -22.05
CA ARG A 57 0.26 3.14 -23.05
C ARG A 57 0.96 2.85 -24.37
N ALA A 58 2.23 2.41 -24.31
CA ALA A 58 2.97 1.98 -25.51
C ALA A 58 2.31 0.81 -26.25
N LYS A 59 1.51 -0.02 -25.55
CA LYS A 59 0.72 -1.11 -26.12
C LYS A 59 -0.72 -0.72 -26.48
N GLY A 60 -1.08 0.56 -26.37
CA GLY A 60 -2.43 1.06 -26.62
C GLY A 60 -3.47 0.61 -25.59
N ILE A 61 -3.08 0.51 -24.32
CA ILE A 61 -3.97 0.18 -23.19
C ILE A 61 -4.11 1.43 -22.32
N TYR A 62 -5.32 1.98 -22.26
CA TYR A 62 -5.61 3.21 -21.52
C TYR A 62 -6.75 3.05 -20.52
N THR A 63 -7.72 2.17 -20.82
CA THR A 63 -8.90 1.96 -19.98
C THR A 63 -9.00 0.53 -19.45
N ASP A 64 -9.89 0.31 -18.50
CA ASP A 64 -10.18 -1.03 -17.98
C ASP A 64 -10.82 -1.92 -19.06
N GLU A 65 -11.58 -1.35 -19.99
CA GLU A 65 -12.10 -2.09 -21.16
C GLU A 65 -10.97 -2.56 -22.09
N ASP A 66 -9.90 -1.78 -22.26
CA ASP A 66 -8.73 -2.18 -23.05
C ASP A 66 -7.99 -3.36 -22.42
N VAL A 67 -8.00 -3.42 -21.08
CA VAL A 67 -7.47 -4.52 -20.29
C VAL A 67 -8.37 -5.74 -20.43
N ALA A 68 -9.69 -5.59 -20.26
CA ALA A 68 -10.67 -6.68 -20.38
C ALA A 68 -10.71 -7.30 -21.79
N LYS A 69 -10.50 -6.51 -22.84
CA LYS A 69 -10.37 -7.04 -24.22
C LYS A 69 -9.11 -7.89 -24.42
N ARG A 70 -8.06 -7.66 -23.63
CA ARG A 70 -6.76 -8.33 -23.74
C ARG A 70 -6.60 -9.49 -22.76
N LEU A 71 -7.29 -9.47 -21.63
CA LEU A 71 -7.31 -10.53 -20.64
C LEU A 71 -8.58 -11.38 -20.80
N LYS A 72 -8.43 -12.70 -20.86
CA LYS A 72 -9.57 -13.59 -20.55
C LYS A 72 -9.78 -13.50 -19.04
N VAL A 73 -10.84 -12.81 -18.63
CA VAL A 73 -11.12 -12.42 -17.23
C VAL A 73 -11.16 -13.64 -16.27
N ASP A 74 -11.34 -14.84 -16.81
CA ASP A 74 -11.35 -16.11 -16.07
C ASP A 74 -10.00 -16.48 -15.41
N GLU A 75 -8.89 -15.85 -15.80
CA GLU A 75 -7.54 -16.14 -15.27
C GLU A 75 -7.02 -15.14 -14.22
N VAL A 76 -7.77 -14.07 -13.93
CA VAL A 76 -7.29 -13.02 -13.02
C VAL A 76 -7.55 -13.38 -11.56
N LYS A 77 -6.53 -13.89 -10.85
CA LYS A 77 -6.57 -14.02 -9.39
C LYS A 77 -6.46 -12.64 -8.73
N ILE A 78 -7.53 -12.23 -8.04
CA ILE A 78 -7.48 -11.11 -7.10
C ILE A 78 -6.73 -11.58 -5.85
N ILE A 79 -5.43 -11.29 -5.78
CA ILE A 79 -4.59 -11.64 -4.62
C ILE A 79 -4.97 -10.71 -3.46
N ARG A 80 -5.36 -11.28 -2.32
CA ARG A 80 -5.66 -10.46 -1.12
C ARG A 80 -4.36 -9.89 -0.56
N PRO A 81 -4.35 -8.68 0.05
CA PRO A 81 -3.14 -8.04 0.57
C PRO A 81 -2.30 -8.90 1.54
N ALA A 82 -2.93 -9.82 2.27
CA ALA A 82 -2.23 -10.75 3.17
C ALA A 82 -1.46 -11.87 2.43
N GLU A 83 -1.89 -12.24 1.23
CA GLU A 83 -1.31 -13.32 0.41
C GLU A 83 -0.16 -12.80 -0.47
N PHE A 84 -0.23 -11.52 -0.87
CA PHE A 84 0.77 -10.84 -1.70
C PHE A 84 2.20 -10.87 -1.13
N TRP A 85 2.36 -10.72 0.18
CA TRP A 85 3.68 -10.72 0.85
C TRP A 85 4.32 -12.11 0.98
N ASN A 86 3.57 -13.18 0.75
CA ASN A 86 4.09 -14.54 0.74
C ASN A 86 4.63 -14.91 -0.66
N GLU A 87 3.94 -14.49 -1.73
CA GLU A 87 4.40 -14.73 -3.10
C GLU A 87 5.67 -13.96 -3.45
N ILE A 88 5.80 -12.68 -3.06
CA ILE A 88 7.02 -11.90 -3.31
C ILE A 88 8.26 -12.50 -2.62
N ARG A 89 8.09 -13.20 -1.50
CA ARG A 89 9.19 -13.86 -0.79
C ARG A 89 9.67 -15.16 -1.43
N GLN A 90 8.87 -15.78 -2.29
CA GLN A 90 9.24 -17.02 -2.99
C GLN A 90 9.97 -16.77 -4.31
N VAL A 91 10.02 -15.52 -4.78
CA VAL A 91 10.70 -15.12 -6.04
C VAL A 91 12.10 -14.53 -5.76
N ARG A 92 12.71 -14.88 -4.62
CA ARG A 92 14.08 -14.45 -4.27
C ARG A 92 15.00 -15.64 -4.10
#